data_AF-A0A077ZZ50-F1
#
_entry.id   AF-A0A077ZZ50-F1
#
_cell.length_a   1.000
_cell.length_b   1.000
_cell.length_c   1.000
_cell.angle_alpha   90.00
_cell.angle_beta   90.00
_cell.angle_gamma   90.00
#
_symmetry.space_group_name_H-M   'P 1'
#
loop_
_entity.id
_entity.type
_entity.pdbx_description
1 polymer ?
#
loop_
_entity_poly.entity_id
_entity_poly.type
_entity_poly.pdbx_seq_one_letter_code
_entity_poly.pdbx_strand_id
1 'polypeptide(L)'
;MNTPTRMLFKRQMPVLQMTQAPIRGFYYPDANHHHLNQEPHVLAKRIIKVVGERLRHIDHNRWDGVPVTFKTHWNSENGEIDIKTCILIHDIIEREFNIDIDDRKILLQSIQDCFHFIMSLHTAI
;
A
#
# COMPACT_ATOMS: atom_id res chain seq x y z
N MET A 1 43.86 -25.88 -64.16
CA MET A 1 44.10 -24.96 -63.02
C MET A 1 42.74 -24.57 -62.47
N ASN A 2 42.42 -24.97 -61.24
CA ASN A 2 41.36 -24.36 -60.41
C ASN A 2 41.52 -24.85 -58.96
N THR A 3 41.49 -23.89 -58.05
CA THR A 3 41.81 -23.90 -56.62
C THR A 3 40.85 -24.71 -55.74
N PRO A 4 41.30 -25.29 -54.61
CA PRO A 4 40.41 -25.89 -53.62
C PRO A 4 39.82 -24.82 -52.68
N THR A 5 38.50 -24.69 -52.69
CA THR A 5 37.73 -23.81 -51.78
C THR A 5 37.73 -24.41 -50.37
N ARG A 6 38.34 -23.68 -49.44
CA ARG A 6 38.42 -23.97 -48.01
C ARG A 6 37.04 -23.82 -47.36
N MET A 7 36.40 -24.92 -46.97
CA MET A 7 35.14 -24.90 -46.22
C MET A 7 35.41 -24.51 -44.76
N LEU A 8 35.04 -23.27 -44.40
CA LEU A 8 34.97 -22.77 -43.03
C LEU A 8 33.78 -23.42 -42.31
N PHE A 9 34.06 -24.40 -41.43
CA PHE A 9 33.07 -24.91 -40.48
C PHE A 9 32.73 -23.81 -39.47
N LYS A 10 31.58 -23.15 -39.68
CA LYS A 10 31.00 -22.20 -38.73
C LYS A 10 30.44 -22.99 -37.55
N ARG A 11 31.17 -23.06 -36.43
CA ARG A 11 30.66 -23.56 -35.15
C ARG A 11 29.43 -22.73 -34.76
N GLN A 12 28.23 -23.29 -34.90
CA GLN A 12 27.02 -22.75 -34.28
C GLN A 12 27.11 -23.03 -32.78
N MET A 13 27.17 -21.97 -31.98
CA MET A 13 26.93 -22.05 -30.54
C MET A 13 25.42 -22.34 -30.36
N PRO A 14 25.02 -23.29 -29.50
CA PRO A 14 23.63 -23.40 -29.13
C PRO A 14 23.22 -22.09 -28.42
N VAL A 15 22.24 -21.41 -28.99
CA VAL A 15 21.56 -20.29 -28.31
C VAL A 15 20.89 -20.90 -27.09
N LEU A 16 21.37 -20.56 -25.89
CA LEU A 16 20.67 -20.84 -24.65
C LEU A 16 19.27 -20.23 -24.77
N GLN A 17 18.27 -21.08 -25.00
CA GLN A 17 16.88 -20.69 -24.84
C GLN A 17 16.74 -20.25 -23.39
N MET A 18 16.61 -18.93 -23.18
CA MET A 18 16.06 -18.43 -21.93
C MET A 18 14.67 -19.03 -21.83
N THR A 19 14.54 -20.08 -21.02
CA THR A 19 13.25 -20.56 -20.58
C THR A 19 12.54 -19.36 -19.97
N GLN A 20 11.60 -18.77 -20.70
CA GLN A 20 10.63 -17.85 -20.14
C GLN A 20 10.02 -18.59 -18.95
N ALA A 21 10.40 -18.18 -17.75
CA ALA A 21 9.65 -18.55 -16.57
C ALA A 21 8.19 -18.25 -16.90
N PRO A 22 7.25 -19.17 -16.63
CA PRO A 22 5.85 -18.85 -16.82
C PRO A 22 5.61 -17.59 -16.01
N ILE A 23 5.28 -16.50 -16.71
CA ILE A 23 4.81 -15.28 -16.08
C ILE A 23 3.63 -15.77 -15.27
N ARG A 24 3.81 -15.90 -13.95
CA ARG A 24 2.70 -16.03 -13.03
C ARG A 24 1.96 -14.72 -13.18
N GLY A 25 1.03 -14.69 -14.15
CA GLY A 25 0.03 -13.66 -14.21
C GLY A 25 -0.62 -13.68 -12.84
N PHE A 26 -0.47 -12.58 -12.10
CA PHE A 26 -1.24 -12.39 -10.88
C PHE A 26 -2.69 -12.29 -11.31
N TYR A 27 -3.37 -13.44 -11.27
CA TYR A 27 -4.81 -13.50 -11.33
C TYR A 27 -5.30 -12.87 -10.02
N TYR A 28 -5.77 -11.63 -10.08
CA TYR A 28 -6.60 -11.05 -9.03
C TYR A 28 -8.04 -11.33 -9.42
N PRO A 29 -8.63 -12.48 -9.00
CA PRO A 29 -10.05 -12.70 -9.18
C PRO A 29 -10.76 -11.62 -8.38
N ASP A 30 -11.40 -10.69 -9.08
CA ASP A 30 -12.49 -9.88 -8.51
C ASP A 30 -12.18 -9.34 -7.10
N ALA A 31 -11.02 -8.70 -6.93
CA ALA A 31 -10.55 -8.26 -5.63
C ALA A 31 -11.47 -7.18 -5.06
N ASN A 32 -12.49 -7.60 -4.32
CA ASN A 32 -13.20 -6.87 -3.27
C ASN A 32 -13.54 -5.38 -3.53
N HIS A 33 -13.90 -4.98 -4.76
CA HIS A 33 -14.44 -3.64 -5.00
C HIS A 33 -15.82 -3.42 -4.31
N HIS A 34 -16.41 -4.47 -3.71
CA HIS A 34 -17.65 -4.41 -2.94
C HIS A 34 -17.57 -3.57 -1.64
N HIS A 35 -16.38 -3.12 -1.22
CA HIS A 35 -16.22 -2.34 0.02
C HIS A 35 -16.35 -0.83 -0.19
N LEU A 36 -16.44 -0.36 -1.45
CA LEU A 36 -16.41 1.07 -1.79
C LEU A 36 -17.75 1.79 -1.57
N ASN A 37 -18.83 1.06 -1.30
CA ASN A 37 -20.19 1.61 -1.12
C ASN A 37 -20.66 1.54 0.36
N GLN A 38 -19.74 1.63 1.32
CA GLN A 38 -20.07 1.61 2.74
C GLN A 38 -20.64 2.95 3.21
N GLU A 39 -21.69 2.91 4.04
CA GLU A 39 -22.22 4.11 4.68
C GLU A 39 -21.12 4.83 5.49
N PRO A 40 -21.08 6.18 5.50
CA PRO A 40 -19.98 6.96 6.09
C PRO A 40 -19.61 6.54 7.52
N HIS A 41 -20.59 6.19 8.34
CA HIS A 41 -20.37 5.80 9.73
C HIS A 41 -19.74 4.40 9.87
N VAL A 42 -19.96 3.50 8.90
CA VAL A 42 -19.33 2.17 8.86
C VAL A 42 -17.85 2.32 8.52
N LEU A 43 -17.53 3.16 7.52
CA LEU A 43 -16.16 3.49 7.14
C LEU A 43 -15.41 4.11 8.33
N ALA A 44 -16.00 5.12 8.98
CA ALA A 44 -15.38 5.77 10.14
C ALA A 44 -15.08 4.77 11.26
N LYS A 45 -16.01 3.86 11.59
CA LYS A 45 -15.78 2.80 12.58
C LYS A 45 -14.63 1.87 12.19
N ARG A 46 -14.53 1.51 10.91
CA ARG A 46 -13.46 0.64 10.41
C ARG A 46 -12.09 1.31 10.53
N ILE A 47 -11.99 2.58 10.13
CA ILE A 47 -10.76 3.37 10.27
C ILE A 47 -10.34 3.48 11.74
N ILE A 48 -11.27 3.87 12.63
CA ILE A 48 -10.99 3.98 14.07
C ILE A 48 -10.47 2.66 14.64
N LYS A 49 -11.07 1.53 14.26
CA LYS A 49 -10.65 0.21 14.73
C LYS A 49 -9.23 -0.11 14.27
N VAL A 50 -8.98 -0.07 12.96
CA VAL A 50 -7.71 -0.47 12.35
C VAL A 50 -6.56 0.42 12.81
N VAL A 51 -6.77 1.73 12.80
CA VAL A 51 -5.77 2.69 13.27
C VAL A 51 -5.55 2.54 14.77
N GLY A 52 -6.60 2.38 15.57
CA GLY A 52 -6.47 2.21 17.02
C GLY A 52 -5.71 0.94 17.42
N GLU A 53 -5.94 -0.17 16.72
CA GLU A 53 -5.14 -1.39 16.89
C GLU A 53 -3.67 -1.16 16.52
N ARG A 54 -3.42 -0.42 15.42
CA ARG A 54 -2.05 -0.12 14.96
C ARG A 54 -1.30 0.80 15.91
N LEU A 55 -1.94 1.85 16.43
CA LEU A 55 -1.33 2.79 17.38
C LEU A 55 -0.87 2.08 18.66
N ARG A 56 -1.71 1.21 19.23
CA ARG A 56 -1.37 0.39 20.41
C ARG A 56 -0.23 -0.58 20.16
N HIS A 57 -0.08 -1.04 18.92
CA HIS A 57 1.04 -1.90 18.54
C HIS A 57 2.35 -1.13 18.37
N ILE A 58 2.29 0.09 17.83
CA ILE A 58 3.47 0.94 17.61
C ILE A 58 4.01 1.47 18.93
N ASP A 59 3.13 1.99 19.77
CA ASP A 59 3.49 2.58 21.07
C ASP A 59 2.41 2.25 22.10
N HIS A 60 2.58 1.10 22.75
CA HIS A 60 1.67 0.63 23.76
C HIS A 60 1.55 1.60 24.94
N ASN A 61 2.66 2.23 25.36
CA ASN A 61 2.67 3.12 26.53
C ASN A 61 1.82 4.37 26.30
N ARG A 62 1.80 4.89 25.07
CA ARG A 62 1.03 6.08 24.71
C ARG A 62 -0.44 5.80 24.44
N TRP A 63 -0.78 4.62 23.91
CA TRP A 63 -2.12 4.36 23.37
C TRP A 63 -2.93 3.29 24.12
N ASP A 64 -2.33 2.58 25.07
CA ASP A 64 -3.06 1.63 25.91
C ASP A 64 -4.07 2.35 26.82
N GLY A 65 -5.28 1.80 26.90
CA GLY A 65 -6.40 2.43 27.61
C GLY A 65 -6.90 3.77 27.03
N VAL A 66 -6.25 4.33 26.00
CA VAL A 66 -6.67 5.61 25.39
C VAL A 66 -7.81 5.37 24.39
N PRO A 67 -8.95 6.09 24.54
CA PRO A 67 -10.04 6.00 23.58
C PRO A 67 -9.65 6.66 22.25
N VAL A 68 -9.58 5.85 21.20
CA VAL A 68 -9.40 6.33 19.82
C VAL A 68 -10.77 6.71 19.27
N THR A 69 -10.91 7.97 18.87
CA THR A 69 -12.16 8.57 18.39
C THR A 69 -11.95 9.21 17.03
N PHE A 70 -13.03 9.70 16.42
CA PHE A 70 -12.96 10.38 15.13
C PHE A 70 -12.06 11.64 15.14
N LYS A 71 -11.87 12.28 16.29
CA LYS A 71 -11.05 13.49 16.46
C LYS A 71 -9.63 13.19 16.97
N THR A 72 -9.19 11.93 16.95
CA THR A 72 -7.85 11.58 17.43
C THR A 72 -6.79 12.04 16.42
N HIS A 73 -5.74 12.69 16.94
CA HIS A 73 -4.59 13.22 16.20
C HIS A 73 -3.30 12.48 16.56
N TRP A 74 -2.35 12.44 15.63
CA TRP A 74 -1.03 11.82 15.80
C TRP A 74 -0.03 12.79 16.44
N ASN A 75 -0.28 13.29 17.66
CA ASN A 75 0.59 14.30 18.27
C ASN A 75 1.60 13.69 19.24
N SER A 76 2.88 14.03 19.10
CA SER A 76 3.93 13.70 20.07
C SER A 76 3.63 14.25 21.47
N GLU A 77 4.44 13.88 22.45
CA GLU A 77 4.32 14.38 23.83
C GLU A 77 4.40 15.92 23.92
N ASN A 78 5.07 16.54 22.95
CA ASN A 78 5.22 18.00 22.87
C ASN A 78 4.03 18.68 22.18
N GLY A 79 3.02 17.92 21.74
CA GLY A 79 1.88 18.43 20.99
C GLY A 79 2.16 18.68 19.50
N GLU A 80 3.37 18.40 19.03
CA GLU A 80 3.75 18.49 17.62
C GLU A 80 3.32 17.25 16.84
N ILE A 81 3.10 17.38 15.53
CA ILE A 81 2.75 16.26 14.65
C ILE A 81 3.87 15.22 14.65
N ASP A 82 3.53 13.98 14.98
CA ASP A 82 4.43 12.85 14.97
C ASP A 82 4.45 12.21 13.56
N ILE A 83 5.38 12.71 12.72
CA ILE A 83 5.55 12.27 11.33
C ILE A 83 5.77 10.77 11.23
N LYS A 84 6.49 10.16 12.19
CA LYS A 84 6.74 8.72 12.19
C LYS A 84 5.43 7.95 12.34
N THR A 85 4.55 8.41 13.24
CA THR A 85 3.22 7.82 13.39
C THR A 85 2.39 8.00 12.12
N CYS A 86 2.42 9.17 11.46
CA CYS A 86 1.70 9.39 10.21
C CYS A 86 2.06 8.34 9.14
N ILE A 87 3.35 8.13 8.88
CA ILE A 87 3.84 7.18 7.86
C ILE A 87 3.38 5.75 8.20
N LEU A 88 3.51 5.34 9.46
CA LEU A 88 3.09 4.00 9.90
C LEU A 88 1.57 3.80 9.84
N ILE A 89 0.79 4.89 9.93
CA ILE A 89 -0.66 4.86 9.72
C ILE A 89 -1.00 4.81 8.23
N HIS A 90 -0.24 5.45 7.36
CA HIS A 90 -0.43 5.32 5.91
C HIS A 90 -0.28 3.85 5.48
N ASP A 91 0.81 3.18 5.87
CA ASP A 91 1.05 1.75 5.54
C ASP A 91 -0.15 0.83 5.86
N ILE A 92 -0.80 1.05 7.02
CA ILE A 92 -1.94 0.20 7.43
C ILE A 92 -3.21 0.57 6.67
N ILE A 93 -3.42 1.86 6.37
CA ILE A 93 -4.56 2.33 5.59
C ILE A 93 -4.47 1.84 4.14
N GLU A 94 -3.30 1.93 3.52
CA GLU A 94 -3.02 1.39 2.19
C GLU A 94 -3.37 -0.10 2.12
N ARG A 95 -2.90 -0.89 3.09
CA ARG A 95 -3.18 -2.32 3.16
C ARG A 95 -4.66 -2.63 3.39
N GLU A 96 -5.32 -1.89 4.27
CA GLU A 96 -6.70 -2.15 4.68
C GLU A 96 -7.72 -1.80 3.58
N PHE A 97 -7.46 -0.72 2.85
CA PHE A 97 -8.37 -0.19 1.83
C PHE A 97 -7.87 -0.42 0.40
N ASN A 98 -6.69 -1.01 0.24
CA ASN A 98 -6.04 -1.27 -1.05
C ASN A 98 -5.93 0.02 -1.90
N ILE A 99 -5.40 1.06 -1.25
CA ILE A 99 -5.14 2.39 -1.85
C ILE A 99 -3.64 2.71 -1.78
N ASP A 100 -3.23 3.74 -2.51
CA ASP A 100 -1.84 4.22 -2.54
C ASP A 100 -1.80 5.65 -2.01
N ILE A 101 -0.93 5.92 -1.04
CA ILE A 101 -0.78 7.22 -0.38
C ILE A 101 0.61 7.77 -0.69
N ASP A 102 0.66 8.88 -1.42
CA ASP A 102 1.91 9.58 -1.68
C ASP A 102 2.31 10.47 -0.49
N ASP A 103 3.16 9.93 0.39
CA ASP A 103 3.72 10.61 1.56
C ASP A 103 4.36 11.98 1.26
N ARG A 104 4.81 12.20 0.01
CA ARG A 104 5.42 13.47 -0.38
C ARG A 104 4.38 14.55 -0.66
N LYS A 105 3.12 14.17 -0.90
CA LYS A 105 2.03 15.08 -1.25
C LYS A 105 1.04 15.28 -0.10
N ILE A 106 0.76 14.23 0.67
CA ILE A 106 -0.24 14.28 1.73
C ILE A 106 0.28 13.61 2.99
N LEU A 107 -0.01 14.23 4.12
CA LEU A 107 0.26 13.69 5.44
C LEU A 107 -1.05 13.65 6.22
N LEU A 108 -1.57 12.45 6.46
CA LEU A 108 -2.80 12.24 7.22
C LEU A 108 -2.47 12.31 8.72
N GLN A 109 -2.98 13.33 9.41
CA GLN A 109 -2.59 13.66 10.78
C GLN A 109 -3.61 13.23 11.82
N SER A 110 -4.77 12.74 11.37
CA SER A 110 -5.88 12.35 12.23
C SER A 110 -6.73 11.25 11.60
N ILE A 111 -7.59 10.64 12.42
CA ILE A 111 -8.66 9.75 11.94
C ILE A 111 -9.55 10.47 10.92
N GLN A 112 -9.88 11.73 11.20
CA GLN A 112 -10.73 12.54 10.34
C GLN A 112 -10.10 12.75 8.95
N ASP A 113 -8.79 13.00 8.88
CA ASP A 113 -8.09 13.15 7.60
C ASP A 113 -8.11 11.84 6.81
N CYS A 114 -7.84 10.71 7.48
CA CYS A 114 -7.92 9.38 6.86
C CYS A 114 -9.31 9.13 6.28
N PHE A 115 -10.36 9.47 7.03
CA PHE A 115 -11.73 9.32 6.58
C PHE A 115 -12.03 10.18 5.35
N HIS A 116 -11.70 11.47 5.37
CA HIS A 116 -11.96 12.35 4.24
C HIS A 116 -11.15 11.98 3.00
N PHE A 117 -9.91 11.51 3.18
CA PHE A 117 -9.08 11.03 2.09
C PHE A 117 -9.67 9.78 1.43
N ILE A 118 -10.06 8.77 2.21
CA ILE A 118 -10.67 7.56 1.66
C ILE A 118 -12.01 7.89 0.99
N MET A 119 -12.84 8.74 1.61
CA MET A 119 -14.10 9.17 1.02
C MET A 119 -13.90 9.94 -0.30
N SER A 120 -12.88 10.79 -0.42
CA SER A 120 -12.65 11.54 -1.65
C SER A 120 -12.25 10.63 -2.81
N LEU A 121 -11.47 9.57 -2.54
CA LEU A 121 -11.18 8.52 -3.51
C LEU A 121 -12.44 7.77 -3.95
N HIS A 122 -13.40 7.54 -3.05
CA HIS A 122 -14.67 6.88 -3.38
C HIS A 122 -15.56 7.76 -4.27
N THR A 123 -15.57 9.09 -4.07
CA THR A 123 -16.39 10.01 -4.87
C THR A 123 -15.82 10.32 -6.26
N ALA A 124 -14.55 10.00 -6.49
CA ALA A 124 -13.86 10.29 -7.76
C ALA A 124 -14.02 9.18 -8.82
N ILE A 125 -14.75 8.10 -8.49
CA ILE A 125 -15.09 6.97 -9.37
C ILE A 125 -16.53 7.14 -9.86
#